data_AF-A0A397MFD8-F1
#
_entry.id   AF-A0A397MFD8-F1
#
_cell.length_a   1.000
_cell.length_b   1.000
_cell.length_c   1.000
_cell.angle_alpha   90.00
_cell.angle_beta   90.00
_cell.angle_gamma   90.00
#
_symmetry.space_group_name_H-M   'P 1'
#
loop_
_entity.id
_entity.type
_entity.pdbx_description
1 polymer ?
#
loop_
_entity_poly.entity_id
_entity_poly.type
_entity_poly.pdbx_seq_one_letter_code
_entity_poly.pdbx_strand_id
1 'polypeptide(L)'
;MSPATSRIRRIFGQGPILMMLQLVALLSVALAAGFFHYRVDLLLEPINAACGGPDEQARLQVAEQVMARAGALDDWQPLSWIPVAGIVLALLGAMAVCASRALWLRDRLRTANLALMLLHGGALALAGWVLHLYENAWRNVARLSPTACLVELVSEGDVPLEQSQRVVFHILTRVNAPLLRNPDDLALVLAVLLLAAMAGGVALWRAIARARAARSAGA
;
A
#
# COMPACT_ATOMS: atom_id res chain seq x y z
N MET A 1 -28.82 -23.08 25.63
CA MET A 1 -27.92 -22.00 25.15
C MET A 1 -28.59 -20.66 25.41
N SER A 2 -27.92 -19.72 26.07
CA SER A 2 -28.50 -18.42 26.42
C SER A 2 -28.64 -17.51 25.18
N PRO A 3 -29.68 -16.66 25.08
CA PRO A 3 -29.85 -15.70 24.00
C PRO A 3 -28.70 -14.69 23.90
N ALA A 4 -27.96 -14.44 25.00
CA ALA A 4 -26.76 -13.60 25.01
C ALA A 4 -25.58 -14.26 24.29
N THR A 5 -25.34 -15.56 24.51
CA THR A 5 -24.30 -16.34 23.81
C THR A 5 -24.62 -16.50 22.32
N SER A 6 -25.90 -16.56 21.95
CA SER A 6 -26.37 -16.52 20.56
C SER A 6 -26.08 -15.18 19.86
N ARG A 7 -26.35 -14.04 20.52
CA ARG A 7 -26.04 -12.70 20.00
C ARG A 7 -24.54 -12.46 19.85
N ILE A 8 -23.74 -12.83 20.85
CA ILE A 8 -22.29 -12.69 20.82
C ILE A 8 -21.69 -13.53 19.69
N ARG A 9 -22.13 -14.78 19.49
CA ARG A 9 -21.68 -15.62 18.37
C ARG A 9 -22.09 -15.08 16.99
N ARG A 10 -23.16 -14.27 16.92
CA ARG A 10 -23.63 -13.61 15.69
C ARG A 10 -22.80 -12.37 15.37
N ILE A 11 -22.35 -11.64 16.39
CA ILE A 11 -21.50 -10.45 16.30
C ILE A 11 -20.03 -10.85 16.03
N PHE A 12 -19.54 -11.89 16.70
CA PHE A 12 -18.20 -12.49 16.48
C PHE A 12 -18.21 -13.65 15.47
N GLY A 13 -19.18 -13.66 14.55
CA GLY A 13 -19.22 -14.63 13.49
C GLY A 13 -18.01 -14.46 12.57
N GLN A 14 -17.61 -15.54 11.89
CA GLN A 14 -16.52 -15.48 10.90
C GLN A 14 -16.76 -14.43 9.78
N GLY A 15 -18.00 -13.99 9.55
CA GLY A 15 -18.35 -12.98 8.53
C GLY A 15 -17.88 -11.58 8.90
N PRO A 16 -18.34 -11.02 10.03
CA PRO A 16 -17.79 -9.79 10.60
C PRO A 16 -16.26 -9.78 10.74
N ILE A 17 -15.66 -10.91 11.16
CA ILE A 17 -14.20 -11.03 11.28
C ILE A 17 -13.51 -10.82 9.91
N LEU A 18 -13.99 -11.48 8.85
CA LEU A 18 -13.47 -11.22 7.50
C LEU A 18 -13.65 -9.76 7.10
N MET A 19 -14.79 -9.13 7.40
CA MET A 19 -14.98 -7.73 7.06
C MET A 19 -13.97 -6.82 7.77
N MET A 20 -13.71 -7.05 9.06
CA MET A 20 -12.70 -6.29 9.80
C MET A 20 -11.29 -6.52 9.25
N LEU A 21 -10.91 -7.75 8.93
CA LEU A 21 -9.60 -8.05 8.36
C LEU A 21 -9.39 -7.32 7.01
N GLN A 22 -10.41 -7.28 6.16
CA GLN A 22 -10.35 -6.57 4.89
C GLN A 22 -10.21 -5.05 5.07
N LEU A 23 -10.90 -4.48 6.06
CA LEU A 23 -10.75 -3.06 6.42
C LEU A 23 -9.35 -2.75 6.94
N VAL A 24 -8.81 -3.61 7.80
CA VAL A 24 -7.43 -3.48 8.29
C VAL A 24 -6.45 -3.52 7.12
N ALA A 25 -6.59 -4.48 6.21
CA ALA A 25 -5.73 -4.55 5.02
C ALA A 25 -5.79 -3.28 4.16
N LEU A 26 -6.99 -2.74 3.90
CA LEU A 26 -7.18 -1.50 3.14
C LEU A 26 -6.53 -0.29 3.83
N LEU A 27 -6.75 -0.14 5.14
CA LEU A 27 -6.15 0.94 5.93
C LEU A 27 -4.62 0.83 5.95
N SER A 28 -4.09 -0.38 6.06
CA SER A 28 -2.65 -0.61 6.03
C SER A 28 -2.04 -0.32 4.67
N VAL A 29 -2.72 -0.61 3.55
CA VAL A 29 -2.28 -0.21 2.20
C VAL A 29 -2.26 1.32 2.07
N ALA A 30 -3.33 2.00 2.51
CA ALA A 30 -3.38 3.46 2.49
C ALA A 30 -2.27 4.09 3.35
N LEU A 31 -1.99 3.51 4.52
CA LEU A 31 -0.91 3.95 5.39
C LEU A 31 0.47 3.74 4.76
N ALA A 32 0.69 2.61 4.06
CA ALA A 32 1.95 2.35 3.34
C ALA A 32 2.18 3.40 2.23
N ALA A 33 1.17 3.65 1.41
CA ALA A 33 1.24 4.66 0.35
C ALA A 33 1.47 6.07 0.94
N GLY A 34 0.70 6.44 1.97
CA GLY A 34 0.84 7.73 2.64
C GLY A 34 2.21 7.92 3.28
N PHE A 35 2.76 6.89 3.91
CA PHE A 35 4.10 6.92 4.48
C PHE A 35 5.18 7.14 3.42
N PHE A 36 5.06 6.46 2.28
CA PHE A 36 5.96 6.67 1.14
C PHE A 36 5.91 8.11 0.63
N HIS A 37 4.71 8.61 0.29
CA HIS A 37 4.54 9.97 -0.23
C HIS A 37 5.02 11.03 0.76
N TYR A 38 4.73 10.84 2.05
CA TYR A 38 5.20 11.75 3.10
C TYR A 38 6.73 11.83 3.20
N ARG A 39 7.44 10.70 3.06
CA ARG A 39 8.91 10.71 3.05
C ARG A 39 9.47 11.38 1.80
N VAL A 40 8.83 11.17 0.65
CA VAL A 40 9.22 11.82 -0.61
C VAL A 40 9.02 13.33 -0.49
N ASP A 41 7.88 13.79 0.02
CA ASP A 41 7.60 15.21 0.21
C ASP A 41 8.63 15.86 1.16
N LEU A 42 8.89 15.26 2.32
CA LEU A 42 9.88 15.77 3.28
C LEU A 42 11.31 15.80 2.74
N LEU A 43 11.67 14.85 1.87
CA LEU A 43 12.98 14.85 1.23
C LEU A 43 13.13 16.04 0.27
N LEU A 44 12.04 16.46 -0.36
CA LEU A 44 12.00 17.50 -1.39
C LEU A 44 11.68 18.92 -0.84
N GLU A 45 11.29 19.04 0.43
CA GLU A 45 10.79 20.29 1.05
C GLU A 45 11.89 21.21 1.63
N PRO A 46 11.90 22.52 1.30
CA PRO A 46 12.10 23.01 -0.05
C PRO A 46 13.57 22.86 -0.45
N ILE A 47 13.80 22.20 -1.58
CA ILE A 47 15.04 22.33 -2.33
C ILE A 47 15.09 23.76 -2.90
N ASN A 48 16.12 24.52 -2.52
CA ASN A 48 16.25 25.94 -2.89
C ASN A 48 16.85 26.11 -4.31
N ALA A 49 16.81 27.34 -4.82
CA ALA A 49 17.31 27.69 -6.16
C ALA A 49 18.83 27.45 -6.38
N ALA A 50 19.59 27.08 -5.34
CA ALA A 50 20.98 26.70 -5.49
C ALA A 50 21.18 25.27 -6.01
N CYS A 51 20.18 24.38 -5.88
CA CYS A 51 20.23 23.02 -6.43
C CYS A 51 20.25 23.06 -7.96
N GLY A 52 21.38 22.71 -8.58
CA GLY A 52 21.55 22.84 -10.03
C GLY A 52 21.86 24.26 -10.53
N GLY A 53 22.23 25.16 -9.61
CA GLY A 53 22.70 26.52 -9.88
C GLY A 53 24.08 26.63 -10.53
N PRO A 54 24.50 27.84 -10.95
CA PRO A 54 25.84 28.08 -11.47
C PRO A 54 26.92 28.06 -10.38
N ASP A 55 26.54 28.27 -9.11
CA ASP A 55 27.45 28.23 -7.97
C ASP A 55 27.64 26.80 -7.47
N GLU A 56 28.84 26.26 -7.71
CA GLU A 56 29.23 24.92 -7.30
C GLU A 56 29.17 24.71 -5.78
N GLN A 57 29.60 25.70 -4.98
CA GLN A 57 29.60 25.59 -3.53
C GLN A 57 28.17 25.55 -3.00
N ALA A 58 27.27 26.38 -3.56
CA ALA A 58 25.87 26.38 -3.19
C ALA A 58 25.16 25.06 -3.62
N ARG A 59 25.50 24.50 -4.79
CA ARG A 59 25.00 23.18 -5.22
C ARG A 59 25.42 22.07 -4.25
N LEU A 60 26.70 22.05 -3.86
CA LEU A 60 27.24 21.05 -2.93
C LEU A 60 26.55 21.12 -1.56
N GLN A 61 26.38 22.32 -1.01
CA GLN A 61 25.70 22.49 0.28
C GLN A 61 24.25 21.97 0.25
N VAL A 62 23.53 22.17 -0.85
CA VAL A 62 22.15 21.68 -0.97
C VAL A 62 22.14 20.16 -1.16
N ALA A 63 23.06 19.61 -1.95
CA ALA A 63 23.19 18.16 -2.11
C ALA A 63 23.51 17.47 -0.76
N GLU A 64 24.39 18.05 0.05
CA GLU A 64 24.69 17.59 1.42
C GLU A 64 23.46 17.65 2.33
N GLN A 65 22.67 18.73 2.27
CA GLN A 65 21.43 18.84 3.03
C GLN A 65 20.40 17.78 2.62
N VAL A 66 20.22 17.55 1.32
CA VAL A 66 19.31 16.51 0.80
C VAL A 66 19.79 15.12 1.21
N MET A 67 21.10 14.86 1.15
CA MET A 67 21.68 13.60 1.61
C MET A 67 21.51 13.38 3.11
N ALA A 68 21.72 14.41 3.93
CA ALA A 68 21.50 14.36 5.37
C ALA A 68 20.03 14.09 5.72
N ARG A 69 19.09 14.70 4.99
CA ARG A 69 17.65 14.43 5.14
C ARG A 69 17.27 13.02 4.71
N ALA A 70 17.82 12.53 3.60
CA ALA A 70 17.62 11.15 3.17
C ALA A 70 18.06 10.17 4.26
N GLY A 71 19.24 10.40 4.86
CA GLY A 71 19.73 9.63 5.99
C GLY A 71 18.80 9.68 7.21
N ALA A 72 18.34 10.87 7.60
CA ALA A 72 17.41 11.02 8.72
C ALA A 72 16.03 10.37 8.46
N LEU A 73 15.57 10.33 7.20
CA LEU A 73 14.33 9.68 6.80
C LEU A 73 14.50 8.16 6.64
N ASP A 74 15.71 7.64 6.49
CA ASP A 74 15.98 6.21 6.53
C ASP A 74 15.82 5.64 7.95
N ASP A 75 16.07 6.42 8.98
CA ASP A 75 15.80 6.03 10.38
C ASP A 75 14.31 5.76 10.65
N TRP A 76 13.42 6.20 9.76
CA TRP A 76 11.98 5.94 9.86
C TRP A 76 11.58 4.59 9.27
N GLN A 77 12.50 3.86 8.64
CA GLN A 77 12.25 2.52 8.09
C GLN A 77 11.62 1.52 9.08
N PRO A 78 11.92 1.53 10.39
CA PRO A 78 11.21 0.68 11.35
C PRO A 78 9.69 0.91 11.40
N LEU A 79 9.23 2.14 11.16
CA LEU A 79 7.80 2.47 11.13
C LEU A 79 7.08 1.89 9.91
N SER A 80 7.81 1.63 8.82
CA SER A 80 7.23 1.02 7.61
C SER A 80 6.75 -0.41 7.85
N TRP A 81 7.25 -1.09 8.88
CA TRP A 81 6.81 -2.44 9.24
C TRP A 81 5.38 -2.49 9.78
N ILE A 82 4.85 -1.39 10.32
CA ILE A 82 3.49 -1.35 10.87
C ILE A 82 2.44 -1.65 9.78
N PRO A 83 2.38 -0.92 8.65
CA PRO A 83 1.45 -1.26 7.59
C PRO A 83 1.75 -2.63 6.96
N VAL A 84 3.01 -3.02 6.83
CA VAL A 84 3.38 -4.36 6.31
C VAL A 84 2.79 -5.47 7.17
N ALA A 85 3.03 -5.42 8.49
CA ALA A 85 2.50 -6.38 9.43
C ALA A 85 0.96 -6.38 9.42
N GLY A 86 0.33 -5.21 9.34
CA GLY A 86 -1.12 -5.07 9.22
C GLY A 86 -1.68 -5.79 8.01
N ILE A 87 -1.11 -5.60 6.81
CA ILE A 87 -1.53 -6.28 5.59
C ILE A 87 -1.34 -7.79 5.70
N VAL A 88 -0.14 -8.23 6.13
CA VAL A 88 0.22 -9.65 6.22
C VAL A 88 -0.68 -10.37 7.22
N LEU A 89 -0.83 -9.84 8.43
CA LEU A 89 -1.67 -10.44 9.47
C LEU A 89 -3.15 -10.46 9.06
N ALA A 90 -3.64 -9.39 8.42
CA ALA A 90 -5.02 -9.32 7.94
C ALA A 90 -5.31 -10.40 6.89
N LEU A 91 -4.44 -10.53 5.89
CA LEU A 91 -4.64 -11.48 4.78
C LEU A 91 -4.40 -12.94 5.21
N LEU A 92 -3.39 -13.21 6.06
CA LEU A 92 -3.20 -14.52 6.68
C LEU A 92 -4.41 -14.89 7.54
N GLY A 93 -4.92 -13.95 8.34
CA GLY A 93 -6.14 -14.15 9.14
C GLY A 93 -7.35 -14.46 8.24
N ALA A 94 -7.50 -13.75 7.12
CA ALA A 94 -8.61 -13.98 6.20
C ALA A 94 -8.53 -15.36 5.54
N MET A 95 -7.32 -15.79 5.15
CA MET A 95 -7.08 -17.14 4.64
C MET A 95 -7.33 -18.21 5.70
N ALA A 96 -6.91 -17.99 6.95
CA ALA A 96 -7.17 -18.92 8.05
C ALA A 96 -8.68 -19.08 8.31
N VAL A 97 -9.44 -17.97 8.26
CA VAL A 97 -10.90 -18.02 8.36
C VAL A 97 -11.50 -18.80 7.18
N CYS A 98 -11.04 -18.57 5.94
CA CYS A 98 -11.49 -19.32 4.77
C CYS A 98 -11.16 -20.81 4.89
N ALA A 99 -9.94 -21.17 5.32
CA ALA A 99 -9.51 -22.55 5.51
C ALA A 99 -10.36 -23.26 6.58
N SER A 100 -10.59 -22.61 7.72
CA SER A 100 -11.44 -23.16 8.79
C SER A 100 -12.87 -23.44 8.34
N ARG A 101 -13.40 -22.64 7.41
CA ARG A 101 -14.74 -22.83 6.80
C ARG A 101 -14.78 -23.96 5.79
N ALA A 102 -13.69 -24.17 5.05
CA ALA A 102 -13.64 -25.16 3.97
C ALA A 102 -13.99 -26.57 4.45
N LEU A 103 -13.73 -26.88 5.74
CA LEU A 103 -14.04 -28.15 6.39
C LEU A 103 -15.55 -28.41 6.53
N TRP A 104 -16.40 -27.38 6.53
CA TRP A 104 -17.82 -27.49 6.87
C TRP A 104 -18.77 -27.12 5.71
N LEU A 105 -18.25 -26.55 4.62
CA LEU A 105 -19.03 -26.11 3.48
C LEU A 105 -19.20 -27.23 2.44
N ARG A 106 -20.39 -27.32 1.84
CA ARG A 106 -20.70 -28.28 0.75
C ARG A 106 -20.69 -27.60 -0.62
N ASP A 107 -20.23 -28.35 -1.62
CA ASP A 107 -20.31 -28.10 -3.06
C ASP A 107 -20.10 -26.63 -3.46
N ARG A 108 -21.17 -25.95 -3.88
CA ARG A 108 -21.13 -24.57 -4.42
C ARG A 108 -20.62 -23.53 -3.42
N LEU A 109 -20.85 -23.72 -2.12
CA LEU A 109 -20.30 -22.83 -1.10
C LEU A 109 -18.82 -23.09 -0.86
N ARG A 110 -18.37 -24.34 -1.07
CA ARG A 110 -16.96 -24.71 -0.97
C ARG A 110 -16.16 -24.12 -2.12
N THR A 111 -16.66 -24.19 -3.35
CA THR A 111 -16.00 -23.56 -4.51
C THR A 111 -15.90 -22.04 -4.37
N ALA A 112 -16.98 -21.38 -3.93
CA ALA A 112 -16.95 -19.93 -3.66
C ALA A 112 -15.97 -19.56 -2.54
N ASN A 113 -15.86 -20.37 -1.49
CA ASN A 113 -14.90 -20.16 -0.41
C ASN A 113 -13.45 -20.39 -0.86
N LEU A 114 -13.21 -21.37 -1.75
CA LEU A 114 -11.89 -21.59 -2.37
C LEU A 114 -11.50 -20.42 -3.27
N ALA A 115 -12.42 -19.91 -4.10
CA ALA A 115 -12.18 -18.73 -4.91
C ALA A 115 -11.82 -17.50 -4.05
N LEU A 116 -12.51 -17.32 -2.92
CA LEU A 116 -12.19 -16.26 -1.97
C LEU A 116 -10.82 -16.45 -1.30
N MET A 117 -10.45 -17.69 -0.97
CA MET A 117 -9.13 -18.01 -0.42
C MET A 117 -8.01 -17.72 -1.43
N LEU A 118 -8.20 -18.09 -2.70
CA LEU A 118 -7.27 -17.75 -3.78
C LEU A 118 -7.16 -16.25 -3.99
N LEU A 119 -8.27 -15.51 -3.92
CA LEU A 119 -8.27 -14.06 -4.02
C LEU A 119 -7.44 -13.41 -2.89
N HIS A 120 -7.56 -13.92 -1.65
CA HIS A 120 -6.72 -13.46 -0.54
C HIS A 120 -5.24 -13.80 -0.72
N GLY A 121 -4.92 -14.99 -1.22
CA GLY A 121 -3.55 -15.38 -1.55
C GLY A 121 -2.94 -14.50 -2.65
N GLY A 122 -3.70 -14.23 -3.71
CA GLY A 122 -3.30 -13.32 -4.78
C GLY A 122 -3.10 -11.88 -4.28
N ALA A 123 -4.02 -11.39 -3.44
CA ALA A 123 -3.88 -10.08 -2.79
C ALA A 123 -2.63 -10.01 -1.90
N LEU A 124 -2.27 -11.09 -1.20
CA LEU A 124 -1.07 -11.14 -0.36
C LEU A 124 0.21 -11.08 -1.20
N ALA A 125 0.27 -11.85 -2.29
CA ALA A 125 1.39 -11.80 -3.23
C ALA A 125 1.53 -10.41 -3.86
N LEU A 126 0.42 -9.83 -4.31
CA LEU A 126 0.40 -8.48 -4.88
C LEU A 126 0.81 -7.42 -3.84
N ALA A 127 0.36 -7.54 -2.60
CA ALA A 127 0.77 -6.65 -1.53
C ALA A 127 2.28 -6.72 -1.28
N GLY A 128 2.86 -7.92 -1.25
CA GLY A 128 4.31 -8.09 -1.16
C GLY A 128 5.04 -7.40 -2.31
N TRP A 129 4.50 -7.52 -3.53
CA TRP A 129 5.04 -6.85 -4.71
C TRP A 129 4.94 -5.32 -4.63
N VAL A 130 3.78 -4.77 -4.26
CA VAL A 130 3.55 -3.33 -4.06
C VAL A 130 4.52 -2.76 -3.03
N LEU A 131 4.67 -3.42 -1.89
CA LEU A 131 5.60 -3.00 -0.82
C LEU A 131 7.05 -3.03 -1.30
N HIS A 132 7.43 -4.05 -2.06
CA HIS A 132 8.76 -4.12 -2.66
C HIS A 132 9.01 -2.96 -3.63
N LEU A 133 8.01 -2.59 -4.43
CA LEU A 133 8.11 -1.45 -5.35
C LEU A 133 8.22 -0.11 -4.61
N TYR A 134 7.46 0.11 -3.54
CA TYR A 134 7.58 1.32 -2.72
C TYR A 134 8.99 1.45 -2.12
N GLU A 135 9.57 0.37 -1.60
CA GLU A 135 10.92 0.40 -1.04
C GLU A 135 11.99 0.64 -2.13
N ASN A 136 11.82 0.03 -3.31
CA ASN A 136 12.70 0.28 -4.45
C ASN A 136 12.61 1.74 -4.92
N ALA A 137 11.39 2.27 -5.02
CA ALA A 137 11.15 3.66 -5.39
C ALA A 137 11.80 4.61 -4.39
N TRP A 138 11.64 4.35 -3.09
CA TRP A 138 12.30 5.12 -2.04
C TRP A 138 13.82 5.12 -2.21
N ARG A 139 14.46 3.94 -2.32
CA ARG A 139 15.91 3.83 -2.47
C ARG A 139 16.43 4.59 -3.68
N ASN A 140 15.71 4.55 -4.79
CA ASN A 140 16.07 5.29 -5.99
C ASN A 140 15.94 6.80 -5.80
N VAL A 141 14.84 7.26 -5.20
CA VAL A 141 14.60 8.69 -4.93
C VAL A 141 15.64 9.24 -3.94
N ALA A 142 15.89 8.52 -2.84
CA ALA A 142 16.89 8.88 -1.85
C ALA A 142 18.31 8.94 -2.44
N ARG A 143 18.65 8.04 -3.37
CA ARG A 143 19.96 8.00 -4.02
C ARG A 143 20.13 9.05 -5.12
N LEU A 144 19.08 9.30 -5.91
CA LEU A 144 19.17 10.15 -7.11
C LEU A 144 18.95 11.63 -6.78
N SER A 145 18.18 11.96 -5.75
CA SER A 145 17.88 13.35 -5.40
C SER A 145 19.13 14.21 -5.09
N PRO A 146 20.17 13.74 -4.36
CA PRO A 146 21.38 14.55 -4.16
C PRO A 146 22.15 14.73 -5.47
N THR A 147 22.24 13.68 -6.29
CA THR A 147 22.96 13.74 -7.57
C THR A 147 22.30 14.69 -8.57
N ALA A 148 20.96 14.82 -8.53
CA ALA A 148 20.23 15.77 -9.35
C ALA A 148 20.62 17.23 -9.07
N CYS A 149 20.97 17.56 -7.82
CA CYS A 149 21.41 18.92 -7.46
C CYS A 149 22.82 19.27 -7.94
N LEU A 150 23.63 18.27 -8.29
CA LEU A 150 25.01 18.46 -8.74
C LEU A 150 25.12 18.65 -10.26
N VAL A 151 24.06 18.34 -11.01
CA VAL A 151 24.02 18.54 -12.46
C VAL A 151 23.82 20.02 -12.77
N GLU A 152 24.75 20.60 -13.54
CA GLU A 152 24.65 21.98 -14.00
C GLU A 152 23.59 22.12 -15.09
N LEU A 153 22.57 22.94 -14.85
CA LEU A 153 21.43 23.14 -15.75
C LEU A 153 21.58 24.33 -16.71
N VAL A 154 22.72 25.03 -16.66
CA VAL A 154 22.91 26.33 -17.32
C VAL A 154 23.40 26.22 -18.77
N SER A 155 23.72 25.03 -19.28
CA SER A 155 24.33 24.93 -20.63
C SER A 155 23.37 25.15 -21.81
N GLU A 156 22.05 25.26 -21.59
CA GLU A 156 21.05 25.46 -22.65
C GLU A 156 20.23 26.74 -22.45
N GLY A 157 20.89 27.89 -22.67
CA GLY A 157 20.34 29.18 -23.11
C GLY A 157 19.14 29.80 -22.37
N ASP A 158 19.36 30.96 -21.72
CA ASP A 158 18.39 32.00 -21.30
C ASP A 158 17.03 31.57 -20.69
N VAL A 159 16.89 30.33 -20.25
CA VAL A 159 15.75 29.91 -19.42
C VAL A 159 16.02 30.30 -17.97
N PRO A 160 15.09 31.01 -17.30
CA PRO A 160 15.24 31.34 -15.89
C PRO A 160 15.49 30.07 -15.09
N LEU A 161 16.50 30.13 -14.24
CA LEU A 161 17.06 29.00 -13.50
C LEU A 161 16.00 28.22 -12.70
N GLU A 162 15.01 28.93 -12.14
CA GLU A 162 13.88 28.32 -11.44
C GLU A 162 13.00 27.45 -12.35
N GLN A 163 12.87 27.82 -13.62
CA GLN A 163 12.03 27.13 -14.59
C GLN A 163 12.74 25.89 -15.16
N SER A 164 14.05 25.95 -15.40
CA SER A 164 14.86 24.79 -15.80
C SER A 164 15.06 23.80 -14.65
N GLN A 165 15.23 24.27 -13.41
CA GLN A 165 15.26 23.42 -12.21
C GLN A 165 13.92 22.77 -11.92
N ARG A 166 12.80 23.52 -11.99
CA ARG A 166 11.47 22.91 -11.94
C ARG A 166 11.29 21.92 -13.06
N VAL A 167 11.78 22.19 -14.27
CA VAL A 167 11.66 21.26 -15.39
C VAL A 167 12.52 20.03 -15.21
N VAL A 168 13.73 20.08 -14.64
CA VAL A 168 14.55 18.87 -14.41
C VAL A 168 14.16 18.11 -13.15
N PHE A 169 13.71 18.77 -12.07
CA PHE A 169 13.04 18.07 -10.98
C PHE A 169 11.68 17.52 -11.41
N HIS A 170 10.93 18.25 -12.23
CA HIS A 170 9.70 17.75 -12.84
C HIS A 170 10.02 16.63 -13.84
N ILE A 171 11.12 16.66 -14.58
CA ILE A 171 11.52 15.60 -15.51
C ILE A 171 12.09 14.42 -14.74
N LEU A 172 12.85 14.59 -13.66
CA LEU A 172 13.24 13.48 -12.79
C LEU A 172 12.03 12.89 -12.10
N THR A 173 11.09 13.69 -11.61
CA THR A 173 9.83 13.19 -11.05
C THR A 173 8.84 12.70 -12.10
N ARG A 174 8.96 13.09 -13.39
CA ARG A 174 8.09 12.67 -14.53
C ARG A 174 8.68 11.48 -15.32
N VAL A 175 9.98 11.41 -15.49
CA VAL A 175 10.74 10.27 -16.03
C VAL A 175 10.75 9.15 -15.01
N ASN A 176 10.82 9.49 -13.72
CA ASN A 176 10.54 8.55 -12.64
C ASN A 176 9.07 8.56 -12.19
N ALA A 177 8.18 9.33 -12.82
CA ALA A 177 6.74 9.21 -12.58
C ALA A 177 6.23 7.82 -12.92
N PRO A 178 6.65 7.12 -13.99
CA PRO A 178 6.30 5.71 -14.12
C PRO A 178 6.81 4.87 -12.94
N LEU A 179 7.87 5.27 -12.25
CA LEU A 179 8.36 4.59 -11.04
C LEU A 179 7.50 4.88 -9.78
N LEU A 180 6.88 6.06 -9.67
CA LEU A 180 5.93 6.40 -8.58
C LEU A 180 4.49 5.99 -8.91
N ARG A 181 4.09 6.06 -10.18
CA ARG A 181 2.75 5.70 -10.68
C ARG A 181 2.55 4.19 -10.70
N ASN A 182 3.60 3.40 -10.97
CA ASN A 182 3.53 1.94 -10.94
C ASN A 182 3.18 1.35 -9.54
N PRO A 183 3.81 1.75 -8.42
CA PRO A 183 3.42 1.26 -7.09
C PRO A 183 2.04 1.77 -6.66
N ASP A 184 1.67 3.01 -7.00
CA ASP A 184 0.33 3.56 -6.71
C ASP A 184 -0.78 2.86 -7.52
N ASP A 185 -0.55 2.61 -8.81
CA ASP A 185 -1.49 1.90 -9.69
C ASP A 185 -1.72 0.46 -9.19
N LEU A 186 -0.64 -0.23 -8.80
CA LEU A 186 -0.75 -1.57 -8.22
C LEU A 186 -1.38 -1.56 -6.83
N ALA A 187 -1.16 -0.51 -6.02
CA ALA A 187 -1.84 -0.31 -4.75
C ALA A 187 -3.35 -0.07 -4.96
N LEU A 188 -3.74 0.64 -6.02
CA LEU A 188 -5.12 0.80 -6.46
C LEU A 188 -5.74 -0.53 -6.89
N VAL A 189 -5.04 -1.33 -7.70
CA VAL A 189 -5.47 -2.68 -8.09
C VAL A 189 -5.65 -3.55 -6.84
N LEU A 190 -4.70 -3.50 -5.90
CA LEU A 190 -4.81 -4.20 -4.63
C LEU A 190 -6.02 -3.75 -3.82
N ALA A 191 -6.28 -2.45 -3.73
CA ALA A 191 -7.46 -1.91 -3.05
C ALA A 191 -8.76 -2.42 -3.69
N VAL A 192 -8.84 -2.44 -5.03
CA VAL A 192 -9.98 -3.01 -5.76
C VAL A 192 -10.14 -4.51 -5.48
N LEU A 193 -9.06 -5.29 -5.44
CA LEU A 193 -9.11 -6.71 -5.09
C LEU A 193 -9.58 -6.94 -3.64
N LEU A 194 -9.12 -6.11 -2.70
CA LEU A 194 -9.56 -6.17 -1.30
C LEU A 194 -11.04 -5.83 -1.16
N LEU A 195 -11.54 -4.83 -1.91
CA LEU A 195 -12.97 -4.50 -1.97
C LEU A 195 -13.80 -5.62 -2.58
N ALA A 196 -13.30 -6.24 -3.66
CA ALA A 196 -13.94 -7.41 -4.26
C ALA A 196 -13.99 -8.60 -3.28
N ALA A 197 -12.89 -8.84 -2.54
CA ALA A 197 -12.84 -9.88 -1.51
C ALA A 197 -13.78 -9.58 -0.34
N MET A 198 -13.92 -8.32 0.05
CA MET A 198 -14.88 -7.87 1.06
C MET A 198 -16.32 -8.14 0.60
N ALA A 199 -16.66 -7.73 -0.62
CA ALA A 199 -17.98 -7.98 -1.20
C ALA A 199 -18.28 -9.48 -1.33
N GLY A 200 -17.31 -10.26 -1.81
CA GLY A 200 -17.39 -11.72 -1.91
C GLY A 200 -17.56 -12.39 -0.54
N GLY A 201 -16.82 -11.94 0.47
CA GLY A 201 -16.93 -12.42 1.85
C GLY A 201 -18.32 -12.14 2.47
N VAL A 202 -18.87 -10.96 2.25
CA VAL A 202 -20.23 -10.59 2.68
C VAL A 202 -21.29 -11.42 1.96
N ALA A 203 -21.17 -11.57 0.63
CA ALA A 203 -22.09 -12.38 -0.17
C ALA A 203 -22.09 -13.84 0.28
N LEU A 204 -20.90 -14.42 0.48
CA LEU A 204 -20.72 -15.80 0.96
C LEU A 204 -21.29 -15.97 2.37
N TRP A 205 -21.04 -15.01 3.27
CA TRP A 205 -21.62 -15.03 4.62
C TRP A 205 -23.15 -15.01 4.60
N ARG A 206 -23.75 -14.14 3.78
CA ARG A 206 -25.21 -14.09 3.59
C ARG A 206 -25.76 -15.37 2.97
N ALA A 207 -25.03 -16.00 2.04
CA ALA A 207 -25.43 -17.28 1.45
C ALA A 207 -25.40 -18.42 2.47
N ILE A 208 -24.36 -18.49 3.31
CA ILE A 208 -24.25 -19.47 4.40
C ILE A 208 -25.38 -19.27 5.42
N ALA A 209 -25.69 -18.03 5.80
CA ALA A 209 -26.77 -17.72 6.73
C ALA A 209 -28.13 -18.18 6.20
N ARG A 210 -28.42 -17.91 4.92
CA ARG A 210 -29.65 -18.37 4.25
C ARG A 210 -29.74 -19.89 4.17
N ALA A 211 -28.65 -20.57 3.79
CA ALA A 211 -28.61 -22.03 3.74
C ALA A 211 -28.84 -22.69 5.10
N ARG A 212 -28.35 -22.08 6.19
CA ARG A 212 -28.61 -22.55 7.56
C ARG A 212 -30.07 -22.35 7.97
N ALA A 213 -30.65 -21.19 7.67
CA ALA A 213 -32.05 -20.88 7.98
C ALA A 213 -33.04 -21.82 7.25
N ALA A 214 -32.78 -22.12 5.97
CA ALA A 214 -33.60 -23.06 5.19
C ALA A 214 -33.58 -24.48 5.78
N ARG A 215 -32.41 -24.96 6.24
CA ARG A 215 -32.31 -26.28 6.90
C ARG A 215 -33.05 -26.34 8.23
N SER A 216 -33.08 -25.25 9.00
CA SER A 216 -33.82 -25.20 10.27
C SER A 216 -35.33 -25.02 10.10
N ALA A 217 -35.80 -24.59 8.93
CA ALA A 217 -37.23 -24.42 8.64
C ALA A 217 -37.87 -25.67 7.99
N GLY A 218 -37.04 -26.54 7.41
CA GLY A 218 -37.46 -27.84 6.83
C GLY A 218 -37.23 -29.05 7.75
N ALA A 219 -36.85 -28.81 9.01
CA ALA A 219 -36.68 -29.81 10.07
C ALA A 219 -37.69 -29.51 11.18
#